data_AF-A0A357ZEA6-F1
#
_entry.id   AF-A0A357ZEA6-F1
#
_cell.length_a   1.000
_cell.length_b   1.000
_cell.length_c   1.000
_cell.angle_alpha   90.00
_cell.angle_beta   90.00
_cell.angle_gamma   90.00
#
_symmetry.space_group_name_H-M   'P 1'
#
loop_
_entity.id
_entity.type
_entity.pdbx_description
1 polymer ?
#
loop_
_entity_poly.entity_id
_entity_poly.type
_entity_poly.pdbx_seq_one_letter_code
_entity_poly.pdbx_strand_id
1 'polypeptide(L)'
;MKSNIVKFGIFACVLLFGFTAADKAFAEVEVGTEAELIAAVENAGEYGETIVVTGQIQLAQTLVIPENRHITLCSGVLIGADGYDVIEIATHGSLTIEGSEIKHAPGDKGRGVYIREGAFMEMTSGSIRNNSVDGDGAGIYSEGYISIIPYDTDKTVFIQNNTATGNGGGIYLARTA
;
A
#
# COMPACT_ATOMS: atom_id res chain seq x y z
N MET A 1 -19.26 16.23 25.50
CA MET A 1 -18.58 15.04 24.96
C MET A 1 -19.35 14.61 23.73
N LYS A 2 -18.79 14.79 22.53
CA LYS A 2 -19.40 14.28 21.30
C LYS A 2 -19.21 12.76 21.28
N SER A 3 -20.32 12.05 21.25
CA SER A 3 -20.36 10.60 21.04
C SER A 3 -19.85 10.31 19.65
N ASN A 4 -18.67 9.68 19.54
CA ASN A 4 -18.18 9.11 18.30
C ASN A 4 -18.98 7.83 18.05
N ILE A 5 -20.04 7.95 17.26
CA ILE A 5 -20.76 6.81 16.70
C ILE A 5 -19.81 6.14 15.72
N VAL A 6 -19.25 5.00 16.11
CA VAL A 6 -18.58 4.07 15.19
C VAL A 6 -19.66 3.57 14.24
N LYS A 7 -19.63 4.01 12.98
CA LYS A 7 -20.49 3.47 11.93
C LYS A 7 -19.96 2.08 11.60
N PHE A 8 -20.75 1.04 11.89
CA PHE A 8 -20.51 -0.30 11.39
C PHE A 8 -20.93 -0.35 9.91
N GLY A 9 -20.01 0.03 9.02
CA GLY A 9 -20.06 -0.35 7.61
C GLY A 9 -19.70 -1.84 7.47
N ILE A 10 -20.25 -2.51 6.46
CA ILE A 10 -19.82 -3.86 6.08
C ILE A 10 -18.38 -3.72 5.55
N PHE A 11 -17.42 -4.16 6.36
CA PHE A 11 -16.00 -4.08 6.07
C PHE A 11 -15.57 -5.24 5.16
N ALA A 12 -14.96 -4.91 4.02
CA ALA A 12 -14.73 -5.83 2.91
C ALA A 12 -13.36 -6.51 2.94
N CYS A 13 -12.45 -6.06 3.83
CA CYS A 13 -11.07 -6.54 3.86
C CYS A 13 -10.86 -7.69 4.86
N VAL A 14 -11.66 -7.76 5.92
CA VAL A 14 -11.65 -8.90 6.85
C VAL A 14 -12.80 -9.85 6.50
N LEU A 15 -12.47 -11.07 6.06
CA LEU A 15 -13.43 -12.17 5.98
C LEU A 15 -14.08 -12.35 7.37
N LEU A 16 -15.38 -12.09 7.48
CA LEU A 16 -16.17 -12.32 8.68
C LEU A 16 -16.27 -13.82 8.98
N PHE A 17 -15.24 -14.39 9.61
CA PHE A 17 -15.34 -15.70 10.25
C PHE A 17 -15.63 -15.51 11.75
N GLY A 18 -16.92 -15.52 12.10
CA GLY A 18 -17.40 -16.03 13.38
C GLY A 18 -16.88 -15.39 14.68
N PHE A 19 -16.48 -14.12 14.70
CA PHE A 19 -16.08 -13.46 15.95
C PHE A 19 -17.28 -13.03 16.80
N THR A 20 -17.19 -13.31 18.10
CA THR A 20 -18.13 -12.79 19.11
C THR A 20 -17.73 -11.38 19.52
N ALA A 21 -18.66 -10.59 20.08
CA ALA A 21 -18.47 -9.17 20.43
C ALA A 21 -17.33 -8.85 21.44
N ALA A 22 -16.54 -9.84 21.85
CA ALA A 22 -15.42 -9.71 22.80
C ALA A 22 -14.04 -9.69 22.12
N ASP A 23 -13.93 -10.10 20.86
CA ASP A 23 -12.72 -9.87 20.08
C ASP A 23 -12.77 -8.44 19.59
N LYS A 24 -11.74 -7.64 19.90
CA LYS A 24 -11.58 -6.32 19.28
C LYS A 24 -11.61 -6.56 17.77
N ALA A 25 -12.72 -6.20 17.12
CA ALA A 25 -12.74 -6.05 15.69
C ALA A 25 -11.51 -5.22 15.32
N PHE A 26 -10.62 -5.76 14.48
CA PHE A 26 -9.59 -4.94 13.85
C PHE A 26 -10.35 -3.82 13.14
N ALA A 27 -10.33 -2.63 13.73
CA ALA A 27 -11.11 -1.51 13.24
C ALA A 27 -10.41 -1.02 11.98
N GLU A 28 -11.11 -1.04 10.84
CA GLU A 28 -10.55 -0.44 9.64
C GLU A 28 -10.67 1.09 9.76
N VAL A 29 -9.64 1.80 9.33
CA VAL A 29 -9.59 3.27 9.30
C VAL A 29 -9.92 3.73 7.87
N GLU A 30 -11.07 4.35 7.72
CA GLU A 30 -11.47 4.99 6.46
C GLU A 30 -10.76 6.33 6.30
N VAL A 31 -10.12 6.53 5.14
CA VAL A 31 -9.44 7.79 4.79
C VAL A 31 -9.88 8.27 3.42
N GLY A 32 -10.16 9.56 3.30
CA GLY A 32 -10.58 10.20 2.05
C GLY A 32 -9.61 11.28 1.55
N THR A 33 -8.62 11.64 2.37
CA THR A 33 -7.63 12.69 2.07
C THR A 33 -6.21 12.21 2.38
N GLU A 34 -5.22 12.84 1.75
CA GLU A 34 -3.80 12.56 2.02
C GLU A 34 -3.45 12.77 3.50
N ALA A 35 -3.94 13.84 4.12
CA ALA A 35 -3.67 14.13 5.53
C ALA A 35 -4.21 13.04 6.47
N GLU A 36 -5.40 12.52 6.19
CA GLU A 36 -5.98 11.39 6.95
C GLU A 36 -5.18 10.11 6.74
N LEU A 37 -4.74 9.83 5.50
CA LEU A 37 -3.91 8.66 5.18
C LEU A 37 -2.56 8.72 5.90
N ILE A 38 -1.87 9.85 5.85
CA ILE A 38 -0.59 10.05 6.57
C ILE A 38 -0.81 9.85 8.08
N ALA A 39 -1.85 10.48 8.64
CA ALA A 39 -2.15 10.32 10.06
C ALA A 39 -2.45 8.86 10.44
N ALA A 40 -3.19 8.13 9.60
CA ALA A 40 -3.47 6.71 9.84
C ALA A 40 -2.19 5.86 9.82
N VAL A 41 -1.28 6.11 8.86
CA VAL A 41 -0.01 5.40 8.77
C VAL A 41 0.92 5.71 9.95
N GLU A 42 1.04 6.98 10.35
CA GLU A 42 1.92 7.39 11.46
C GLU A 42 1.43 6.87 12.82
N ASN A 43 0.10 6.83 13.01
CA ASN A 43 -0.53 6.41 14.26
C ASN A 43 -0.80 4.89 14.34
N ALA A 44 -0.50 4.13 13.29
CA ALA A 44 -0.70 2.68 13.25
C ALA A 44 -0.10 2.01 14.49
N GLY A 45 -0.80 1.05 15.08
CA GLY A 45 -0.30 0.31 16.24
C GLY A 45 0.88 -0.62 15.91
N GLU A 46 1.50 -1.20 16.94
CA GLU A 46 2.54 -2.25 16.80
C GLU A 46 2.01 -3.51 16.11
N TYR A 47 0.70 -3.77 16.20
CA TYR A 47 0.05 -4.93 15.55
C TYR A 47 -0.48 -4.63 14.15
N GLY A 48 -0.22 -3.42 13.65
CA GLY A 48 -0.64 -2.94 12.34
C GLY A 48 -2.00 -2.25 12.29
N GLU A 49 -2.24 -1.60 11.15
CA GLU A 49 -3.44 -0.82 10.87
C GLU A 49 -4.00 -1.18 9.50
N THR A 50 -5.31 -1.40 9.44
CA THR A 50 -6.03 -1.69 8.20
C THR A 50 -6.70 -0.41 7.71
N ILE A 51 -6.31 0.05 6.52
CA ILE A 51 -6.75 1.34 5.96
C ILE A 51 -7.60 1.10 4.71
N VAL A 52 -8.76 1.74 4.69
CA VAL A 52 -9.69 1.77 3.55
C VAL A 52 -9.63 3.14 2.91
N VAL A 53 -9.05 3.24 1.72
CA VAL A 53 -9.07 4.48 0.96
C VAL A 53 -10.39 4.56 0.19
N THR A 54 -11.25 5.52 0.54
CA THR A 54 -12.64 5.55 0.04
C THR A 54 -12.79 6.03 -1.41
N GLY A 55 -11.69 6.23 -2.12
CA GLY A 55 -11.69 6.81 -3.46
C GLY A 55 -10.27 6.90 -4.04
N GLN A 56 -9.90 8.08 -4.53
CA GLN A 56 -8.55 8.34 -5.02
C GLN A 56 -7.91 9.43 -4.18
N ILE A 57 -6.67 9.22 -3.76
CA ILE A 57 -5.84 10.19 -3.06
C ILE A 57 -4.65 10.52 -3.95
N GLN A 58 -4.53 11.80 -4.31
CA GLN A 58 -3.31 12.34 -4.90
C GLN A 58 -2.36 12.69 -3.76
N LEU A 59 -1.15 12.15 -3.81
CA LEU A 59 -0.10 12.46 -2.85
C LEU A 59 0.69 13.68 -3.33
N ALA A 60 1.11 14.53 -2.40
CA ALA A 60 2.02 15.63 -2.67
C ALA A 60 3.50 15.18 -2.66
N GLN A 61 3.79 14.05 -2.03
CA GLN A 61 5.11 13.42 -1.92
C GLN A 61 4.97 11.92 -1.66
N THR A 62 6.08 11.20 -1.56
CA THR A 62 6.07 9.76 -1.20
C THR A 62 5.36 9.49 0.12
N LEU A 63 4.42 8.54 0.12
CA LEU A 63 3.87 7.99 1.37
C LEU A 63 4.90 7.05 1.99
N VAL A 64 5.47 7.43 3.13
CA VAL A 64 6.45 6.59 3.84
C VAL A 64 5.72 5.73 4.86
N ILE A 65 5.86 4.41 4.75
CA ILE A 65 5.51 3.46 5.81
C ILE A 65 6.70 3.43 6.79
N PRO A 66 6.54 3.94 8.04
CA PRO A 66 7.67 4.10 8.95
C PRO A 66 8.23 2.77 9.46
N GLU A 67 9.42 2.83 10.07
CA GLU A 67 10.04 1.66 10.71
C GLU A 67 9.11 1.03 11.74
N ASN A 68 9.04 -0.30 11.76
CA ASN A 68 8.21 -1.08 12.68
C ASN A 68 6.71 -0.74 12.61
N ARG A 69 6.23 -0.19 11.48
CA ARG A 69 4.80 -0.02 11.20
C ARG A 69 4.35 -1.05 10.18
N HIS A 70 3.16 -1.60 10.41
CA HIS A 70 2.56 -2.60 9.57
C HIS A 70 1.23 -2.06 9.03
N ILE A 71 1.13 -1.85 7.72
CA ILE A 71 -0.04 -1.22 7.11
C ILE A 71 -0.68 -2.16 6.10
N THR A 72 -2.00 -2.27 6.13
CA THR A 72 -2.78 -2.95 5.09
C THR A 72 -3.62 -1.93 4.33
N LEU A 73 -3.47 -1.85 3.00
CA LEU A 73 -4.29 -1.00 2.13
C LEU A 73 -5.35 -1.84 1.40
N CYS A 74 -6.61 -1.66 1.78
CA CYS A 74 -7.71 -2.56 1.40
C CYS A 74 -8.50 -2.17 0.15
N SER A 75 -8.36 -0.92 -0.31
CA SER A 75 -9.11 -0.41 -1.45
C SER A 75 -8.60 0.97 -1.85
N GLY A 76 -9.20 1.50 -2.92
CA GLY A 76 -8.95 2.84 -3.40
C GLY A 76 -7.68 2.96 -4.24
N VAL A 77 -7.36 4.20 -4.62
CA VAL A 77 -6.28 4.50 -5.54
C VAL A 77 -5.35 5.53 -4.91
N LEU A 78 -4.07 5.21 -4.83
CA LEU A 78 -3.02 6.17 -4.53
C LEU A 78 -2.36 6.61 -5.83
N ILE A 79 -2.28 7.93 -6.02
CA ILE A 79 -1.67 8.57 -7.17
C ILE A 79 -0.44 9.34 -6.67
N GLY A 80 0.76 8.90 -7.03
CA GLY A 80 2.01 9.56 -6.65
C GLY A 80 2.20 10.91 -7.33
N ALA A 81 2.97 11.78 -6.69
CA ALA A 81 3.44 13.04 -7.25
C ALA A 81 4.57 12.81 -8.26
N ASP A 82 4.66 13.65 -9.29
CA ASP A 82 5.77 13.64 -10.24
C ASP A 82 7.13 13.81 -9.54
N GLY A 83 8.07 12.94 -9.86
CA GLY A 83 9.41 12.85 -9.28
C GLY A 83 9.52 12.04 -8.00
N TYR A 84 8.44 11.46 -7.48
CA TYR A 84 8.41 10.73 -6.21
C TYR A 84 7.98 9.26 -6.40
N ASP A 85 8.45 8.36 -5.55
CA ASP A 85 7.83 7.03 -5.46
C ASP A 85 6.44 7.17 -4.80
N VAL A 86 5.43 6.39 -5.19
CA VAL A 86 4.10 6.50 -4.55
C VAL A 86 4.19 6.08 -3.08
N ILE A 87 4.83 4.93 -2.82
CA ILE A 87 5.03 4.40 -1.48
C ILE A 87 6.50 4.03 -1.28
N GLU A 88 7.05 4.36 -0.11
CA GLU A 88 8.31 3.83 0.38
C GLU A 88 8.09 3.09 1.69
N ILE A 89 8.66 1.89 1.82
CA ILE A 89 8.63 1.11 3.06
C ILE A 89 10.00 1.20 3.74
N ALA A 90 10.04 1.85 4.89
CA ALA A 90 11.26 1.96 5.70
C ALA A 90 11.65 0.60 6.29
N THR A 91 12.91 0.47 6.72
CA THR A 91 13.48 -0.75 7.31
C THR A 91 12.59 -1.28 8.44
N HIS A 92 12.32 -2.59 8.44
CA HIS A 92 11.38 -3.28 9.35
C HIS A 92 9.92 -2.83 9.30
N GLY A 93 9.57 -1.86 8.43
CA GLY A 93 8.18 -1.59 8.09
C GLY A 93 7.61 -2.70 7.20
N SER A 94 6.29 -2.83 7.19
CA SER A 94 5.61 -3.69 6.25
C SER A 94 4.36 -3.07 5.63
N LEU A 95 4.15 -3.38 4.35
CA LEU A 95 2.94 -3.03 3.61
C LEU A 95 2.28 -4.29 3.06
N THR A 96 0.98 -4.43 3.31
CA THR A 96 0.12 -5.38 2.61
C THR A 96 -0.81 -4.61 1.67
N ILE A 97 -0.80 -4.95 0.38
CA ILE A 97 -1.77 -4.45 -0.60
C ILE A 97 -2.82 -5.52 -0.84
N GLU A 98 -4.06 -5.18 -0.49
CA GLU A 98 -5.22 -6.02 -0.63
C GLU A 98 -6.33 -5.23 -1.34
N GLY A 99 -6.19 -5.02 -2.65
CA GLY A 99 -7.26 -4.43 -3.47
C GLY A 99 -7.07 -2.96 -3.81
N SER A 100 -6.03 -2.33 -3.26
CA SER A 100 -5.65 -0.96 -3.63
C SER A 100 -4.96 -0.89 -5.00
N GLU A 101 -5.06 0.26 -5.65
CA GLU A 101 -4.31 0.62 -6.85
C GLU A 101 -3.22 1.65 -6.54
N ILE A 102 -2.00 1.36 -6.96
CA ILE A 102 -0.84 2.25 -6.84
C ILE A 102 -0.38 2.67 -8.24
N LYS A 103 -0.40 3.97 -8.53
CA LYS A 103 -0.09 4.50 -9.87
C LYS A 103 0.45 5.92 -9.85
N HIS A 104 0.88 6.39 -11.02
CA HIS A 104 1.09 7.80 -11.33
C HIS A 104 0.03 8.31 -12.31
N ALA A 105 -0.12 9.63 -12.42
CA ALA A 105 -0.90 10.23 -13.50
C ALA A 105 -0.13 10.13 -14.84
N PRO A 106 -0.82 10.19 -16.00
CA PRO A 106 -0.15 10.11 -17.29
C PRO A 106 0.89 11.22 -17.48
N GLY A 107 2.15 10.83 -17.70
CA GLY A 107 3.26 11.75 -17.91
C GLY A 107 4.17 11.92 -16.69
N ASP A 108 3.65 11.64 -15.49
CA ASP A 108 4.41 11.74 -14.24
C ASP A 108 5.39 10.59 -14.10
N LYS A 109 6.49 10.86 -13.38
CA LYS A 109 7.59 9.94 -13.15
C LYS A 109 7.72 9.57 -11.67
N GLY A 110 8.03 8.30 -11.41
CA GLY A 110 8.15 7.75 -10.07
C GLY A 110 7.94 6.23 -10.07
N ARG A 111 8.44 5.54 -9.04
CA ARG A 111 8.13 4.13 -8.84
C ARG A 111 6.77 3.96 -8.17
N GLY A 112 6.13 2.81 -8.35
CA GLY A 112 4.96 2.44 -7.58
C GLY A 112 5.33 2.25 -6.10
N VAL A 113 6.24 1.32 -5.82
CA VAL A 113 6.67 1.00 -4.46
C VAL A 113 8.19 0.84 -4.39
N TYR A 114 8.82 1.50 -3.43
CA TYR A 114 10.21 1.26 -3.03
C TYR A 114 10.25 0.55 -1.67
N ILE A 115 10.96 -0.57 -1.59
CA ILE A 115 11.08 -1.40 -0.38
C ILE A 115 12.54 -1.36 0.05
N ARG A 116 12.82 -0.73 1.19
CA ARG A 116 14.18 -0.69 1.75
C ARG A 116 14.64 -2.05 2.25
N GLU A 117 15.95 -2.20 2.42
CA GLU A 117 16.54 -3.33 3.11
C GLU A 117 15.87 -3.58 4.48
N GLY A 118 15.57 -4.85 4.75
CA GLY A 118 14.89 -5.28 5.99
C GLY A 118 13.39 -4.97 6.05
N ALA A 119 12.81 -4.31 5.03
CA ALA A 119 11.37 -4.09 4.92
C ALA A 119 10.68 -5.27 4.20
N PHE A 120 9.37 -5.37 4.35
CA PHE A 120 8.56 -6.43 3.74
C PHE A 120 7.34 -5.86 3.02
N MET A 121 7.07 -6.34 1.82
CA MET A 121 5.83 -6.07 1.11
C MET A 121 5.10 -7.38 0.81
N GLU A 122 3.80 -7.38 1.03
CA GLU A 122 2.89 -8.42 0.56
C GLU A 122 1.85 -7.83 -0.39
N MET A 123 1.52 -8.58 -1.45
CA MET A 123 0.43 -8.25 -2.36
C MET A 123 -0.47 -9.47 -2.52
N THR A 124 -1.71 -9.35 -2.05
CA THR A 124 -2.71 -10.42 -2.05
C THR A 124 -3.80 -10.17 -3.09
N SER A 125 -4.04 -8.91 -3.43
CA SER A 125 -4.89 -8.47 -4.54
C SER A 125 -4.60 -7.00 -4.88
N GLY A 126 -5.22 -6.48 -5.93
CA GLY A 126 -5.08 -5.08 -6.33
C GLY A 126 -4.07 -4.90 -7.46
N SER A 127 -3.57 -3.67 -7.64
CA SER A 127 -2.73 -3.38 -8.80
C SER A 127 -1.66 -2.33 -8.57
N ILE A 128 -0.47 -2.56 -9.11
CA ILE A 128 0.60 -1.56 -9.25
C ILE A 128 0.79 -1.34 -10.75
N ARG A 129 0.35 -0.19 -11.26
CA ARG A 129 0.29 0.03 -12.71
C ARG A 129 0.52 1.47 -13.14
N ASN A 130 0.95 1.63 -14.39
CA ASN A 130 1.18 2.93 -15.01
C ASN A 130 2.19 3.80 -14.26
N ASN A 131 3.18 3.18 -13.62
CA ASN A 131 4.31 3.87 -13.02
C ASN A 131 5.46 3.91 -14.03
N SER A 132 6.18 5.03 -14.12
CA SER A 132 7.35 5.13 -14.98
C SER A 132 8.49 5.80 -14.26
N VAL A 133 9.67 5.19 -14.25
CA VAL A 133 10.85 5.78 -13.60
C VAL A 133 12.01 5.83 -14.58
N ASP A 134 12.79 6.91 -14.51
CA ASP A 134 14.07 7.00 -15.20
C ASP A 134 15.16 6.33 -14.35
N GLY A 135 15.00 5.01 -14.16
CA GLY A 135 15.81 4.16 -13.30
C GLY A 135 15.30 2.72 -13.33
N ASP A 136 15.58 1.95 -12.26
CA ASP A 136 15.11 0.57 -12.11
C ASP A 136 13.79 0.49 -11.31
N GLY A 137 13.01 -0.56 -11.55
CA GLY A 137 11.90 -0.96 -10.67
C GLY A 137 10.68 -0.04 -10.72
N ALA A 138 10.20 0.29 -11.92
CA ALA A 138 9.11 1.27 -12.07
C ALA A 138 7.82 0.86 -11.35
N GLY A 139 7.43 -0.42 -11.40
CA GLY A 139 6.35 -0.92 -10.55
C GLY A 139 6.82 -1.05 -9.10
N ILE A 140 7.76 -1.97 -8.88
CA ILE A 140 8.35 -2.24 -7.57
C ILE A 140 9.88 -2.27 -7.70
N TYR A 141 10.57 -1.53 -6.84
CA TYR A 141 11.99 -1.68 -6.57
C TYR A 141 12.18 -2.21 -5.15
N SER A 142 12.92 -3.30 -4.98
CA SER A 142 13.09 -3.92 -3.67
C SER A 142 14.54 -4.23 -3.34
N GLU A 143 15.01 -3.65 -2.24
CA GLU A 143 16.17 -4.11 -1.45
C GLU A 143 15.75 -5.02 -0.28
N GLY A 144 14.45 -5.03 0.03
CA GLY A 144 13.84 -5.89 1.04
C GLY A 144 13.16 -7.12 0.45
N TYR A 145 12.15 -7.61 1.17
CA TYR A 145 11.43 -8.83 0.86
C TYR A 145 10.08 -8.54 0.20
N ILE A 146 9.70 -9.37 -0.78
CA ILE A 146 8.39 -9.32 -1.43
C ILE A 146 7.71 -10.69 -1.38
N SER A 147 6.42 -10.69 -1.05
CA SER A 147 5.49 -11.81 -1.21
C SER A 147 4.36 -11.41 -2.15
N ILE A 148 4.12 -12.17 -3.22
CA ILE A 148 2.99 -11.97 -4.13
C ILE A 148 2.20 -13.28 -4.17
N ILE A 149 1.16 -13.36 -3.33
CA ILE A 149 0.39 -14.58 -3.12
C ILE A 149 -1.09 -14.19 -3.04
N PRO A 150 -1.86 -14.37 -4.12
CA PRO A 150 -3.32 -14.28 -4.05
C PRO A 150 -3.87 -15.39 -3.16
N TYR A 151 -4.60 -15.01 -2.10
CA TYR A 151 -5.11 -15.96 -1.11
C TYR A 151 -6.47 -16.60 -1.46
N ASP A 152 -7.13 -16.10 -2.51
CA ASP A 152 -8.46 -16.56 -2.95
C ASP A 152 -8.50 -16.57 -4.49
N THR A 153 -9.28 -17.47 -5.08
CA THR A 153 -9.48 -17.56 -6.54
C THR A 153 -10.10 -16.30 -7.14
N ASP A 154 -10.82 -15.52 -6.33
CA ASP A 154 -11.43 -14.25 -6.75
C ASP A 154 -10.47 -13.05 -6.56
N LYS A 155 -9.33 -13.25 -5.89
CA LYS A 155 -8.30 -12.22 -5.71
C LYS A 155 -7.27 -12.32 -6.83
N THR A 156 -6.95 -11.19 -7.43
CA THR A 156 -5.93 -11.11 -8.48
C THR A 156 -4.98 -9.96 -8.21
N VAL A 157 -3.70 -10.19 -8.47
CA VAL A 157 -2.63 -9.20 -8.40
C VAL A 157 -2.23 -8.80 -9.81
N PHE A 158 -2.22 -7.50 -10.09
CA PHE A 158 -1.76 -6.95 -11.37
C PHE A 158 -0.54 -6.05 -11.18
N ILE A 159 0.58 -6.41 -11.82
CA ILE A 159 1.75 -5.53 -11.93
C ILE A 159 2.00 -5.32 -13.43
N GLN A 160 1.44 -4.24 -13.98
CA GLN A 160 1.31 -4.08 -15.43
C GLN A 160 1.49 -2.63 -15.88
N ASN A 161 1.87 -2.44 -17.14
CA ASN A 161 2.08 -1.11 -17.75
C ASN A 161 3.07 -0.21 -16.99
N ASN A 162 4.00 -0.81 -16.25
CA ASN A 162 5.05 -0.09 -15.57
C ASN A 162 6.30 -0.05 -16.46
N THR A 163 6.93 1.13 -16.57
CA THR A 163 8.03 1.39 -17.52
C THR A 163 9.26 1.96 -16.83
N ALA A 164 10.32 1.16 -16.76
CA ALA A 164 11.65 1.57 -16.30
C ALA A 164 12.54 1.87 -17.52
N THR A 165 13.37 2.91 -17.47
CA THR A 165 14.44 3.09 -18.46
C THR A 165 15.64 2.20 -18.17
N GLY A 166 15.81 1.77 -16.90
CA GLY A 166 16.72 0.73 -16.48
C GLY A 166 16.06 -0.67 -16.51
N ASN A 167 16.28 -1.44 -15.46
CA ASN A 167 15.82 -2.81 -15.30
C ASN A 167 14.47 -2.88 -14.59
N GLY A 168 13.72 -3.94 -14.87
CA GLY A 168 12.53 -4.29 -14.09
C GLY A 168 11.40 -3.26 -14.21
N GLY A 169 10.83 -3.11 -15.41
CA GLY A 169 9.63 -2.29 -15.60
C GLY A 169 8.52 -2.68 -14.61
N GLY A 170 8.24 -3.97 -14.47
CA GLY A 170 7.34 -4.48 -13.43
C GLY A 170 7.98 -4.51 -12.04
N ILE A 171 8.96 -5.39 -11.85
CA ILE A 171 9.64 -5.60 -10.56
C ILE A 171 11.15 -5.63 -10.81
N TYR A 172 11.90 -4.93 -9.97
CA TYR A 172 13.35 -5.06 -9.84
C TYR A 172 13.70 -5.50 -8.42
N LEU A 173 14.34 -6.67 -8.30
CA LEU A 173 14.88 -7.16 -7.04
C LEU A 173 16.36 -6.80 -6.99
N ALA A 174 16.68 -5.76 -6.22
CA ALA A 174 18.05 -5.33 -5.99
C ALA A 174 18.74 -6.33 -5.06
N ARG A 175 19.97 -6.69 -5.41
CA ARG A 175 20.80 -7.53 -4.55
C ARG A 175 21.43 -6.64 -3.48
N THR A 176 21.00 -6.78 -2.23
CA THR A 176 21.76 -6.23 -1.10
C THR A 176 23.08 -7.02 -0.97
N ALA A 177 24.18 -6.29 -0.82
CA ALA A 177 25.55 -6.83 -0.91
C ALA A 177 25.97 -7.56 0.36
#